data_AF-A0A1B6LQR6-F1
#
_entry.id   AF-A0A1B6LQR6-F1
#
_cell.length_a   1.000
_cell.length_b   1.000
_cell.length_c   1.000
_cell.angle_alpha   90.00
_cell.angle_beta   90.00
_cell.angle_gamma   90.00
#
_symmetry.space_group_name_H-M   'P 1'
#
loop_
_entity.id
_entity.type
_entity.pdbx_description
1 polymer ?
#
loop_
_entity_poly.entity_id
_entity_poly.type
_entity_poly.pdbx_seq_one_letter_code
_entity_poly.pdbx_strand_id
1 'polypeptide(L)'
;LSVDERFVSNGGYVGLAEWVLGRRDLSWLGLITRRVMQTAQSYHQAQDMLASTPLVAPVYFILAGNTSKQGSIITRGRRDFDIWPLGSRHEGQSGDWYLVETNFDHWHQTPFYDNRRQYAVQCMDQLGRQQPLHTLYRVLSTRPVLNKETTLTALMDVSAGQLQVWERDCPDPCWPL
;
A
#
# COMPACT_ATOMS: atom_id res chain seq x y z
N LEU A 1 4.83 5.08 5.59
CA LEU A 1 4.50 3.63 5.52
C LEU A 1 2.98 3.52 5.56
N SER A 2 2.38 2.91 4.54
CA SER A 2 0.99 2.45 4.57
C SER A 2 0.92 0.97 4.24
N VAL A 3 -0.25 0.38 4.43
CA VAL A 3 -0.43 -1.07 4.47
C VAL A 3 -1.76 -1.42 3.83
N ASP A 4 -1.73 -2.35 2.88
CA ASP A 4 -2.95 -2.88 2.26
C ASP A 4 -3.04 -4.40 2.49
N GLU A 5 -4.25 -4.92 2.67
CA GLU A 5 -4.50 -6.35 2.85
C GLU A 5 -4.21 -7.14 1.56
N ARG A 6 -3.63 -8.34 1.70
CA ARG A 6 -3.35 -9.25 0.58
C ARG A 6 -4.03 -10.60 0.77
N PHE A 7 -4.84 -10.99 -0.21
CA PHE A 7 -5.61 -12.23 -0.16
C PHE A 7 -4.94 -13.36 -0.95
N VAL A 8 -4.44 -14.39 -0.26
CA VAL A 8 -3.92 -15.62 -0.86
C VAL A 8 -4.27 -16.84 0.00
N SER A 9 -4.18 -18.05 -0.57
CA SER A 9 -4.52 -19.30 0.12
C SER A 9 -3.72 -19.56 1.40
N ASN A 10 -2.41 -19.29 1.39
CA ASN A 10 -1.57 -19.29 2.59
C ASN A 10 -1.71 -17.95 3.35
N GLY A 11 -2.94 -17.65 3.75
CA GLY A 11 -3.36 -16.36 4.33
C GLY A 11 -3.29 -16.28 5.86
N GLY A 12 -3.91 -15.22 6.40
CA GLY A 12 -3.93 -14.95 7.85
C GLY A 12 -4.57 -16.05 8.70
N TYR A 13 -5.58 -16.76 8.20
CA TYR A 13 -6.20 -17.87 8.93
C TYR A 13 -5.23 -19.04 9.17
N VAL A 14 -4.40 -19.37 8.17
CA VAL A 14 -3.35 -20.39 8.30
C VAL A 14 -2.31 -19.94 9.32
N GLY A 15 -1.86 -18.68 9.23
CA GLY A 15 -0.89 -18.15 10.18
C GLY A 15 -1.41 -18.08 11.62
N LEU A 16 -2.68 -17.75 11.80
CA LEU A 16 -3.32 -17.77 13.11
C LEU A 16 -3.37 -19.18 13.68
N ALA A 17 -3.77 -20.17 12.87
CA ALA A 17 -3.80 -21.58 13.28
C ALA A 17 -2.40 -22.07 13.69
N GLU A 18 -1.36 -21.78 12.88
CA GLU A 18 0.02 -22.11 13.23
C GLU A 18 0.47 -21.45 14.54
N TRP A 19 0.10 -20.20 14.77
CA TRP A 19 0.43 -19.47 16.00
C TRP A 19 -0.23 -20.10 17.24
N VAL A 20 -1.51 -20.47 17.13
CA VAL A 20 -2.25 -21.19 18.18
C VAL A 20 -1.59 -22.55 18.45
N LEU A 21 -1.15 -23.26 17.42
CA LEU A 21 -0.45 -24.55 17.49
C LEU A 21 1.02 -24.46 17.94
N GLY A 22 1.49 -23.28 18.36
CA GLY A 22 2.79 -23.12 19.02
C GLY A 22 3.87 -22.48 18.16
N ARG A 23 3.59 -22.10 16.91
CA ARG A 23 4.55 -21.44 16.04
C ARG A 23 4.63 -19.93 16.33
N ARG A 24 5.56 -19.52 17.19
CA ARG A 24 5.67 -18.14 17.73
C ARG A 24 6.76 -17.28 17.08
N ASP A 25 7.35 -17.72 15.98
CA ASP A 25 8.35 -16.98 15.17
C ASP A 25 7.71 -15.97 14.19
N LEU A 26 6.38 -15.88 14.16
CA LEU A 26 5.62 -15.00 13.26
C LEU A 26 5.32 -13.65 13.91
N SER A 27 5.49 -12.58 13.13
CA SER A 27 5.13 -11.22 13.54
C SER A 27 3.72 -10.85 13.11
N TRP A 28 3.00 -10.19 14.00
CA TRP A 28 1.70 -9.58 13.71
C TRP A 28 1.91 -8.27 12.96
N LEU A 29 1.01 -7.98 12.02
CA LEU A 29 1.09 -6.80 11.16
C LEU A 29 1.27 -5.49 11.95
N GLY A 30 0.41 -5.24 12.92
CA GLY A 30 0.50 -4.04 13.76
C GLY A 30 1.77 -3.95 14.60
N LEU A 31 2.37 -5.09 14.97
CA LEU A 31 3.61 -5.12 15.76
C LEU A 31 4.83 -4.84 14.88
N ILE A 32 4.90 -5.42 13.67
CA ILE A 32 6.04 -5.17 12.78
C ILE A 32 6.04 -3.74 12.26
N THR A 33 4.88 -3.18 11.87
CA THR A 33 4.79 -1.79 11.41
C THR A 33 5.16 -0.82 12.53
N ARG A 34 4.65 -1.04 13.75
CA ARG A 34 5.04 -0.25 14.93
C ARG A 34 6.55 -0.33 15.18
N ARG A 35 7.13 -1.54 15.18
CA ARG A 35 8.57 -1.72 15.41
C ARG A 35 9.41 -0.98 14.37
N VAL A 36 9.07 -1.11 13.09
CA VAL A 36 9.75 -0.40 12.00
C VAL A 36 9.69 1.11 12.22
N MET A 37 8.52 1.66 12.49
CA MET A 37 8.36 3.10 12.75
C MET A 37 9.10 3.58 14.00
N GLN A 38 9.32 2.71 14.98
CA GLN A 38 10.03 3.04 16.23
C GLN A 38 11.55 2.89 16.13
N THR A 39 12.06 1.94 15.34
CA THR A 39 13.48 1.53 15.41
C THR A 39 14.24 1.63 14.11
N ALA A 40 13.59 1.68 12.95
CA ALA A 40 14.30 1.82 11.69
C ALA A 40 14.85 3.25 11.55
N GLN A 41 16.11 3.37 11.20
CA GLN A 41 16.85 4.63 11.07
C GLN A 41 17.03 5.06 9.61
N SER A 42 16.65 4.21 8.65
CA SER A 42 16.73 4.51 7.23
C SER A 42 15.65 3.80 6.43
N TYR A 43 15.40 4.29 5.21
CA TYR A 43 14.52 3.64 4.24
C TYR A 43 14.93 2.18 3.98
N HIS A 44 16.21 1.92 3.74
CA HIS A 44 16.70 0.57 3.44
C HIS A 44 16.54 -0.37 4.63
N GLN A 45 16.85 0.09 5.84
CA GLN A 45 16.63 -0.72 7.05
C GLN A 45 15.14 -1.03 7.25
N ALA A 46 14.26 -0.05 7.03
CA ALA A 46 12.81 -0.26 7.09
C ALA A 46 12.35 -1.26 6.02
N GLN A 47 12.84 -1.14 4.78
CA GLN A 47 12.54 -2.05 3.67
C GLN A 47 12.98 -3.48 4.00
N ASP A 48 14.20 -3.68 4.49
CA ASP A 48 14.74 -4.98 4.86
C ASP A 48 13.93 -5.63 5.99
N MET A 49 13.58 -4.85 7.03
CA MET A 49 12.73 -5.33 8.12
C MET A 49 11.36 -5.75 7.62
N LEU A 50 10.73 -4.94 6.77
CA LEU A 50 9.41 -5.19 6.20
C LEU A 50 9.41 -6.33 5.16
N ALA A 51 10.51 -6.59 4.47
CA ALA A 51 10.64 -7.66 3.48
C ALA A 51 10.93 -9.02 4.13
N SER A 52 11.84 -9.06 5.10
CA SER A 52 12.41 -10.32 5.63
C SER A 52 11.69 -10.90 6.85
N THR A 53 10.97 -10.08 7.63
CA THR A 53 10.34 -10.56 8.88
C THR A 53 9.20 -11.54 8.57
N PRO A 54 9.19 -12.77 9.12
CA PRO A 54 8.07 -13.70 8.96
C PRO A 54 6.76 -13.13 9.51
N LEU A 55 5.66 -13.30 8.77
CA LEU A 55 4.36 -12.70 9.10
C LEU A 55 3.29 -13.75 9.41
N VAL A 56 2.34 -13.36 10.26
CA VAL A 56 1.10 -14.12 10.47
C VAL A 56 0.24 -14.10 9.19
N ALA A 57 0.11 -12.95 8.54
CA ALA A 57 -0.69 -12.78 7.33
C ALA A 57 0.13 -12.15 6.18
N PRO A 58 -0.17 -12.50 4.91
CA PRO A 58 0.27 -11.76 3.73
C PRO A 58 -0.20 -10.31 3.77
N VAL A 59 0.55 -9.40 3.13
CA VAL A 59 0.23 -7.97 3.14
C VAL A 59 0.96 -7.24 2.01
N TYR A 60 0.53 -6.03 1.65
CA TYR A 60 1.34 -5.09 0.89
C TYR A 60 1.87 -3.99 1.82
N PHE A 61 3.18 -3.77 1.83
CA PHE A 61 3.77 -2.59 2.47
C PHE A 61 4.13 -1.54 1.44
N ILE A 62 3.57 -0.33 1.58
CA ILE A 62 3.90 0.80 0.74
C ILE A 62 4.83 1.71 1.54
N LEU A 63 6.10 1.69 1.14
CA LEU A 63 7.18 2.37 1.84
C LEU A 63 7.73 3.52 0.97
N ALA A 64 7.91 4.68 1.59
CA ALA A 64 8.57 5.84 1.00
C ALA A 64 9.65 6.35 1.96
N GLY A 65 10.76 6.82 1.40
CA GLY A 65 11.84 7.50 2.10
C GLY A 65 11.80 9.00 1.90
N ASN A 66 12.88 9.70 2.25
CA ASN A 66 13.00 11.15 2.18
C ASN A 66 13.87 11.65 1.01
N THR A 67 14.38 10.74 0.19
CA THR A 67 15.26 11.06 -0.94
C THR A 67 14.69 10.54 -2.26
N SER A 68 15.18 11.09 -3.38
CA SER A 68 14.71 10.71 -4.72
C SER A 68 14.80 9.21 -4.94
N LYS A 69 13.75 8.63 -5.55
CA LYS A 69 13.61 7.19 -5.84
C LYS A 69 13.50 6.26 -4.62
N GLN A 70 13.49 6.76 -3.39
CA GLN A 70 13.13 5.94 -2.23
C GLN A 70 11.62 5.77 -2.13
N GLY A 71 11.10 4.83 -2.91
CA GLY A 71 9.72 4.36 -2.83
C GLY A 71 9.63 2.93 -3.32
N SER A 72 8.83 2.10 -2.66
CA SER A 72 8.56 0.73 -3.13
C SER A 72 7.23 0.20 -2.59
N ILE A 73 6.61 -0.68 -3.37
CA ILE A 73 5.60 -1.61 -2.88
C ILE A 73 6.30 -2.94 -2.58
N ILE A 74 6.11 -3.46 -1.38
CA ILE A 74 6.62 -4.76 -0.94
C ILE A 74 5.42 -5.71 -0.85
N THR A 75 5.28 -6.58 -1.85
CA THR A 75 4.25 -7.62 -1.85
C THR A 75 4.73 -8.77 -0.99
N ARG A 76 4.09 -9.00 0.17
CA ARG A 76 4.49 -10.03 1.13
C ARG A 76 3.58 -11.24 1.08
N GLY A 77 4.16 -12.42 0.96
CA GLY A 77 3.60 -13.60 1.59
C GLY A 77 4.07 -13.70 3.05
N ARG A 78 3.73 -14.81 3.71
CA ARG A 78 4.10 -15.02 5.12
C ARG A 78 5.62 -15.16 5.30
N ARG A 79 6.36 -15.59 4.26
CA ARG A 79 7.82 -15.85 4.30
C ARG A 79 8.57 -15.38 3.05
N ASP A 80 7.87 -15.17 1.95
CA ASP A 80 8.36 -14.71 0.65
C ASP A 80 7.95 -13.25 0.41
N PHE A 81 8.62 -12.61 -0.56
CA PHE A 81 8.33 -11.24 -0.93
C PHE A 81 8.73 -10.93 -2.38
N ASP A 82 8.08 -9.93 -2.95
CA ASP A 82 8.48 -9.20 -4.15
C ASP A 82 8.62 -7.71 -3.81
N ILE A 83 9.61 -7.03 -4.39
CA ILE A 83 9.82 -5.59 -4.20
C ILE A 83 9.70 -4.92 -5.55
N TRP A 84 8.69 -4.06 -5.68
CA TRP A 84 8.46 -3.24 -6.84
C TRP A 84 8.91 -1.79 -6.56
N PRO A 85 10.06 -1.35 -7.10
CA PRO A 85 10.64 -0.05 -6.76
C PRO A 85 10.12 1.08 -7.65
N LEU A 86 10.06 2.29 -7.08
CA LEU A 86 9.75 3.54 -7.79
C LEU A 86 10.77 3.79 -8.91
N GLY A 87 10.31 4.29 -10.06
CA GLY A 87 11.10 4.34 -11.29
C GLY A 87 10.90 3.10 -12.19
N SER A 88 10.08 2.14 -11.75
CA SER A 88 9.59 1.03 -12.58
C SER A 88 8.20 1.35 -13.12
N ARG A 89 7.86 0.80 -14.29
CA ARG A 89 6.58 1.06 -14.96
C ARG A 89 5.70 -0.19 -14.97
N HIS A 90 4.45 -0.07 -14.52
CA HIS A 90 3.43 -1.12 -14.67
C HIS A 90 2.80 -1.08 -16.08
N GLU A 91 2.26 -2.21 -16.54
CA GLU A 91 1.38 -2.26 -17.71
C GLU A 91 0.19 -1.29 -17.55
N GLY A 92 -0.08 -0.46 -18.58
CA GLY A 92 -1.15 0.53 -18.53
C GLY A 92 -0.84 1.83 -17.76
N GLN A 93 0.32 1.92 -17.11
CA GLN A 93 0.84 3.18 -16.53
C GLN A 93 1.63 3.93 -17.60
N SER A 94 1.55 5.27 -17.67
CA SER A 94 2.35 6.06 -18.62
C SER A 94 3.67 6.55 -18.02
N GLY A 95 3.65 6.91 -16.74
CA GLY A 95 4.83 7.35 -15.98
C GLY A 95 5.55 6.26 -15.20
N ASP A 96 6.76 6.57 -14.73
CA ASP A 96 7.58 5.78 -13.80
C ASP A 96 7.75 6.48 -12.42
N TRP A 97 7.08 7.62 -12.25
CA TRP A 97 7.26 8.55 -11.12
C TRP A 97 6.30 8.29 -9.95
N TYR A 98 5.49 7.24 -10.03
CA TYR A 98 4.56 6.84 -8.98
C TYR A 98 4.35 5.32 -8.97
N LEU A 99 3.83 4.83 -7.85
CA LEU A 99 3.39 3.45 -7.66
C LEU A 99 1.95 3.48 -7.14
N VAL A 100 1.13 2.51 -7.53
CA VAL A 100 -0.25 2.35 -7.04
C VAL A 100 -0.44 0.92 -6.57
N GLU A 101 -0.81 0.77 -5.31
CA GLU A 101 -1.28 -0.50 -4.74
C GLU A 101 -2.74 -0.38 -4.31
N THR A 102 -3.46 -1.49 -4.38
CA THR A 102 -4.81 -1.67 -3.83
C THR A 102 -4.80 -2.99 -3.05
N ASN A 103 -5.42 -4.06 -3.54
CA ASN A 103 -5.52 -5.33 -2.81
C ASN A 103 -5.24 -6.57 -3.68
N PHE A 104 -4.50 -6.39 -4.77
CA PHE A 104 -4.21 -7.44 -5.75
C PHE A 104 -2.75 -7.40 -6.13
N ASP A 105 -2.16 -8.52 -6.56
CA ASP A 105 -0.75 -8.45 -6.97
C ASP A 105 -0.60 -7.61 -8.25
N HIS A 106 0.52 -6.89 -8.39
CA HIS A 106 0.74 -6.01 -9.54
C HIS A 106 0.93 -6.79 -10.86
N TRP A 107 1.42 -8.02 -10.81
CA TRP A 107 1.49 -8.91 -11.98
C TRP A 107 0.16 -9.60 -12.32
N HIS A 108 -0.94 -9.26 -11.63
CA HIS A 108 -2.27 -9.81 -11.89
C HIS A 108 -3.26 -8.71 -12.27
N GLN A 109 -4.17 -9.06 -13.18
CA GLN A 109 -5.31 -8.21 -13.50
C GLN A 109 -6.23 -8.09 -12.27
N THR A 110 -6.71 -6.89 -11.97
CA THR A 110 -7.70 -6.70 -10.91
C THR A 110 -9.04 -7.33 -11.32
N PRO A 111 -9.86 -7.80 -10.37
CA PRO A 111 -11.17 -8.35 -10.69
C PRO A 111 -12.06 -7.32 -11.40
N PHE A 112 -12.97 -7.79 -12.27
CA PHE A 112 -13.85 -6.92 -13.07
C PHE A 112 -14.73 -5.97 -12.24
N TYR A 113 -15.00 -6.33 -10.98
CA TYR A 113 -15.82 -5.57 -10.04
C TYR A 113 -15.00 -4.58 -9.20
N ASP A 114 -13.67 -4.57 -9.29
CA ASP A 114 -12.82 -3.62 -8.56
C ASP A 114 -11.81 -2.98 -9.53
N ASN A 115 -12.14 -1.77 -9.96
CA ASN A 115 -11.32 -1.01 -10.90
C ASN A 115 -10.51 0.11 -10.24
N ARG A 116 -10.36 0.11 -8.90
CA ARG A 116 -9.68 1.20 -8.16
C ARG A 116 -8.27 1.47 -8.67
N ARG A 117 -7.45 0.43 -8.90
CA ARG A 117 -6.09 0.59 -9.44
C ARG A 117 -6.10 1.27 -10.82
N GLN A 118 -6.96 0.83 -11.73
CA GLN A 118 -7.03 1.37 -13.08
C GLN A 118 -7.40 2.86 -13.08
N TYR A 119 -8.42 3.24 -12.30
CA TYR A 119 -8.85 4.64 -12.19
C TYR A 119 -7.81 5.51 -11.47
N ALA A 120 -7.12 4.97 -10.45
CA ALA A 120 -6.03 5.67 -9.79
C ALA A 120 -4.86 5.94 -10.75
N VAL A 121 -4.42 4.95 -11.51
CA VAL A 121 -3.38 5.09 -12.55
C VAL A 121 -3.80 6.11 -13.60
N GLN A 122 -5.03 6.00 -14.14
CA GLN A 122 -5.53 6.96 -15.12
C GLN A 122 -5.54 8.40 -14.57
N CYS A 123 -6.00 8.60 -13.33
CA CYS A 123 -6.01 9.93 -12.71
C CYS A 123 -4.58 10.45 -12.46
N MET A 124 -3.65 9.61 -12.03
CA MET A 124 -2.24 9.98 -11.83
C MET A 124 -1.59 10.41 -13.14
N ASP A 125 -1.79 9.65 -14.22
CA ASP A 125 -1.28 9.97 -15.55
C ASP A 125 -1.86 11.28 -16.10
N GLN A 126 -3.16 11.53 -15.90
CA GLN A 126 -3.83 12.74 -16.38
C GLN A 126 -3.42 14.00 -15.59
N LEU A 127 -3.28 13.89 -14.27
CA LEU A 127 -3.01 15.03 -13.39
C LEU A 127 -1.52 15.37 -13.31
N GLY A 128 -0.65 14.37 -13.41
CA GLY A 128 0.79 14.54 -13.37
C GLY A 128 1.34 14.96 -12.01
N ARG A 129 2.65 15.25 -11.99
CA ARG A 129 3.45 15.41 -10.77
C ARG A 129 3.75 16.85 -10.33
N GLN A 130 3.14 17.86 -10.97
CA GLN A 130 3.46 19.26 -10.69
C GLN A 130 3.02 19.72 -9.28
N GLN A 131 1.87 19.22 -8.80
CA GLN A 131 1.32 19.53 -7.47
C GLN A 131 1.00 18.22 -6.73
N PRO A 132 2.02 17.49 -6.24
CA PRO A 132 1.86 16.08 -5.84
C PRO A 132 0.80 15.85 -4.77
N LEU A 133 0.78 16.64 -3.69
CA LEU A 133 -0.24 16.47 -2.63
C LEU A 133 -1.66 16.74 -3.13
N HIS A 134 -1.84 17.77 -3.96
CA HIS A 134 -3.14 18.08 -4.56
C HIS A 134 -3.56 16.98 -5.57
N THR A 135 -2.63 16.50 -6.40
CA THR A 135 -2.85 15.35 -7.29
C THR A 135 -3.30 14.13 -6.51
N LEU A 136 -2.58 13.76 -5.44
CA LEU A 136 -2.92 12.61 -4.60
C LEU A 136 -4.31 12.76 -3.96
N TYR A 137 -4.63 13.94 -3.42
CA TYR A 137 -5.95 14.18 -2.85
C TYR A 137 -7.07 14.00 -3.87
N ARG A 138 -6.87 14.52 -5.09
CA ARG A 138 -7.84 14.38 -6.18
C ARG A 138 -8.01 12.93 -6.61
N VAL A 139 -6.92 12.19 -6.77
CA VAL A 139 -6.95 10.75 -7.09
C VAL A 139 -7.75 9.98 -6.04
N LEU A 140 -7.44 10.19 -4.75
CA LEU A 140 -8.12 9.58 -3.62
C LEU A 140 -9.54 10.13 -3.37
N SER A 141 -10.01 11.07 -4.20
CA SER A 141 -11.38 11.60 -4.15
C SER A 141 -12.20 11.22 -5.37
N THR A 142 -11.60 10.56 -6.36
CA THR A 142 -12.28 10.10 -7.57
C THR A 142 -12.89 8.72 -7.35
N ARG A 143 -14.16 8.52 -7.73
CA ARG A 143 -14.79 7.19 -7.71
C ARG A 143 -14.22 6.31 -8.83
N PRO A 144 -13.96 5.00 -8.61
CA PRO A 144 -14.25 4.23 -7.40
C PRO A 144 -13.11 4.20 -6.35
N VAL A 145 -12.02 4.97 -6.52
CA VAL A 145 -10.93 5.05 -5.52
C VAL A 145 -11.48 5.55 -4.18
N LEU A 146 -12.31 6.59 -4.21
CA LEU A 146 -13.24 6.94 -3.14
C LEU A 146 -14.50 6.09 -3.26
N ASN A 147 -14.85 5.37 -2.21
CA ASN A 147 -15.98 4.44 -2.18
C ASN A 147 -16.68 4.42 -0.80
N LYS A 148 -17.73 3.62 -0.62
CA LYS A 148 -18.47 3.52 0.66
C LYS A 148 -17.67 2.93 1.81
N GLU A 149 -16.59 2.22 1.54
CA GLU A 149 -15.71 1.66 2.57
C GLU A 149 -14.62 2.66 3.01
N THR A 150 -14.47 3.78 2.29
CA THR A 150 -13.46 4.78 2.58
C THR A 150 -13.82 5.52 3.87
N THR A 151 -13.07 5.25 4.94
CA THR A 151 -13.24 5.93 6.24
C THR A 151 -12.44 7.24 6.29
N LEU A 152 -11.20 7.22 5.80
CA LEU A 152 -10.28 8.34 5.89
C LEU A 152 -9.39 8.44 4.65
N THR A 153 -8.81 9.61 4.44
CA THR A 153 -7.73 9.85 3.50
C THR A 153 -6.58 10.49 4.24
N ALA A 154 -5.38 9.95 4.07
CA ALA A 154 -4.17 10.47 4.67
C ALA A 154 -3.17 10.84 3.57
N LEU A 155 -2.59 12.03 3.66
CA LEU A 155 -1.49 12.48 2.82
C LEU A 155 -0.26 12.73 3.69
N MET A 156 0.89 12.25 3.22
CA MET A 156 2.15 12.31 3.94
C MET A 156 3.23 12.92 3.05
N ASP A 157 3.97 13.88 3.59
CA ASP A 157 5.23 14.38 3.02
C ASP A 157 6.35 14.15 4.04
N VAL A 158 7.24 13.20 3.73
CA VAL A 158 8.32 12.78 4.63
C VAL A 158 9.34 13.89 4.83
N SER A 159 9.69 14.62 3.77
CA SER A 159 10.72 15.66 3.83
C SER A 159 10.23 16.92 4.52
N ALA A 160 8.95 17.25 4.35
CA ALA A 160 8.33 18.37 5.06
C ALA A 160 7.81 18.00 6.47
N GLY A 161 7.85 16.71 6.85
CA GLY A 161 7.31 16.24 8.12
C GLY A 161 5.80 16.44 8.26
N GLN A 162 5.05 16.42 7.14
CA GLN A 162 3.62 16.70 7.12
C GLN A 162 2.81 15.40 7.09
N LEU A 163 1.75 15.38 7.90
CA LEU A 163 0.68 14.40 7.85
C LEU A 163 -0.65 15.14 7.92
N GLN A 164 -1.48 14.95 6.90
CA GLN A 164 -2.83 15.51 6.84
C GLN A 164 -3.83 14.37 6.69
N VAL A 165 -4.90 14.38 7.48
CA VAL A 165 -5.89 13.31 7.50
C VAL A 165 -7.29 13.93 7.48
N TRP A 166 -8.16 13.37 6.65
CA TRP A 166 -9.57 13.77 6.55
C TRP A 166 -10.46 12.54 6.68
N GLU A 167 -11.50 12.64 7.51
CA GLU A 167 -12.63 11.72 7.43
C GLU A 167 -13.33 11.90 6.08
N ARG A 168 -13.77 10.80 5.50
CA ARG A 168 -14.39 10.79 4.17
C ARG A 168 -15.81 10.27 4.26
N ASP A 169 -16.64 10.79 3.36
CA ASP A 169 -17.94 10.24 3.04
C ASP A 169 -18.04 10.15 1.50
N CYS A 170 -18.83 9.20 1.04
CA CYS A 170 -19.14 9.01 -0.37
C CYS A 170 -20.66 9.08 -0.56
N PRO A 171 -21.21 10.29 -0.81
CA PRO A 171 -22.66 10.48 -0.92
C PRO A 171 -23.21 9.76 -2.14
N ASP A 172 -24.47 9.32 -2.05
CA ASP A 172 -25.09 8.56 -3.13
C ASP A 172 -25.20 9.38 -4.43
N PRO A 173 -25.00 8.74 -5.61
CA PRO A 173 -24.76 7.30 -5.80
C PRO A 173 -23.29 6.88 -5.58
N CYS A 174 -23.02 5.94 -4.66
CA CYS A 174 -21.68 5.40 -4.42
C CYS A 174 -21.73 3.94 -3.94
N TRP A 175 -20.71 3.14 -4.25
CA TRP A 175 -20.66 1.69 -4.01
C TRP A 175 -19.48 1.32 -3.10
N PRO A 176 -19.52 0.17 -2.41
CA PRO A 176 -18.41 -0.30 -1.57
C PRO A 176 -17.17 -0.72 -2.38
N LEU A 177 -17.35 -1.26 -3.60
CA LEU A 177 -16.30 -1.58 -4.58
C LEU A 177 -16.84 -1.39 -5.99
#